data_AF-A0A7S2RL97-F1
#
_entry.id   AF-A0A7S2RL97-F1
#
_cell.length_a   1.000
_cell.length_b   1.000
_cell.length_c   1.000
_cell.angle_alpha   90.00
_cell.angle_beta   90.00
_cell.angle_gamma   90.00
#
_symmetry.space_group_name_H-M   'P 1'
#
loop_
_entity.id
_entity.type
_entity.pdbx_description
1 polymer ?
#
loop_
_entity_poly.entity_id
_entity_poly.type
_entity_poly.pdbx_seq_one_letter_code
_entity_poly.pdbx_strand_id
1 'polypeptide(L)'
;WVRDPFARFYALETIARVPYFGYLCVLHLKETLGWVRDSELLQIHFSEAWNELQHLRIMKALDGDARFADRFVAQHAAFAYFWVAVVLYLVNPSFAYNLNQHVEEHAFRTYDDFIGEEEKWLRGQPVPAVAREYYEAEDLYLFDQFQTIQVQGPKPRRPRLNSLYDVFVAIRDDELEHAATMRDLIDRGDDQRGP
;
A
#
# COMPACT_ATOMS: atom_id res chain seq x y z
N TRP A 1 5.75 18.79 12.63
CA TRP A 1 5.79 17.45 12.04
C TRP A 1 5.80 16.29 13.05
N VAL A 2 5.51 16.48 14.35
CA VAL A 2 5.53 15.36 15.36
C VAL A 2 4.43 15.53 16.43
N ARG A 3 3.18 15.90 16.09
CA ARG A 3 2.11 16.02 17.11
C ARG A 3 0.75 15.45 16.69
N ASP A 4 0.67 14.87 15.50
CA ASP A 4 -0.56 14.30 14.98
C ASP A 4 -0.20 13.00 14.24
N PRO A 5 -0.48 11.82 14.82
CA PRO A 5 -0.14 10.54 14.21
C PRO A 5 -0.86 10.34 12.87
N PHE A 6 -2.12 10.78 12.75
CA PHE A 6 -2.88 10.61 11.51
C PHE A 6 -2.33 11.42 10.36
N ALA A 7 -1.76 12.60 10.63
CA ALA A 7 -1.05 13.38 9.61
C ALA A 7 0.19 12.67 9.08
N ARG A 8 0.90 11.91 9.93
CA ARG A 8 2.04 11.09 9.51
C ARG A 8 1.58 9.95 8.61
N PHE A 9 0.54 9.22 9.01
CA PHE A 9 -0.01 8.14 8.20
C PHE A 9 -0.59 8.65 6.88
N TYR A 10 -1.36 9.74 6.89
CA TYR A 10 -1.81 10.40 5.66
C TYR A 10 -0.67 10.69 4.69
N ALA A 11 0.45 11.24 5.19
CA ALA A 11 1.61 11.51 4.35
C ALA A 11 2.25 10.22 3.81
N LEU A 12 2.33 9.17 4.63
CA LEU A 12 2.80 7.85 4.24
C LEU A 12 1.94 7.26 3.11
N GLU A 13 0.63 7.11 3.32
CA GLU A 13 -0.30 6.55 2.32
C GLU A 13 -0.37 7.38 1.03
N THR A 14 -0.14 8.70 1.13
CA THR A 14 -0.07 9.57 -0.05
C THR A 14 1.13 9.23 -0.93
N ILE A 15 2.23 8.78 -0.33
CA ILE A 15 3.50 8.45 -0.98
C ILE A 15 3.53 6.96 -1.39
N ALA A 16 3.11 6.05 -0.51
CA ALA A 16 3.16 4.60 -0.69
C ALA A 16 2.30 4.10 -1.86
N ARG A 17 1.16 4.74 -2.13
CA ARG A 17 0.33 4.44 -3.31
C ARG A 17 0.99 4.68 -4.68
N VAL A 18 2.02 5.52 -4.72
CA VAL A 18 2.52 6.11 -5.97
C VAL A 18 3.28 5.13 -6.87
N PRO A 19 4.18 4.28 -6.33
CA PRO A 19 4.96 3.36 -7.16
C PRO A 19 4.09 2.41 -7.96
N TYR A 20 3.04 1.85 -7.36
CA TYR A 20 2.09 0.95 -8.04
C TYR A 20 1.48 1.57 -9.29
N PHE A 21 1.01 2.82 -9.20
CA PHE A 21 0.50 3.53 -10.37
C PHE A 21 1.60 3.80 -11.42
N GLY A 22 2.82 4.10 -10.97
CA GLY A 22 3.99 4.19 -11.85
C GLY A 22 4.28 2.89 -12.60
N TYR A 23 4.19 1.74 -11.92
CA TYR A 23 4.41 0.42 -12.50
C TYR A 23 3.35 0.10 -13.56
N LEU A 24 2.07 0.37 -13.27
CA LEU A 24 0.98 0.25 -14.25
C LEU A 24 1.23 1.09 -15.50
N CYS A 25 1.68 2.35 -15.34
CA CYS A 25 1.99 3.23 -16.48
C CYS A 25 3.09 2.64 -17.36
N VAL A 26 4.15 2.09 -16.75
CA VAL A 26 5.24 1.45 -17.48
C VAL A 26 4.78 0.15 -18.14
N LEU A 27 3.99 -0.69 -17.47
CA LEU A 27 3.44 -1.91 -18.06
C LEU A 27 2.57 -1.60 -19.28
N HIS A 28 1.67 -0.61 -19.18
CA HIS A 28 0.88 -0.14 -20.32
C HIS A 28 1.73 0.44 -21.44
N LEU A 29 2.81 1.18 -21.13
CA LEU A 29 3.75 1.67 -22.13
C LEU A 29 4.43 0.49 -22.86
N LYS A 30 4.92 -0.51 -22.13
CA LYS A 30 5.54 -1.72 -22.70
C LYS A 30 4.57 -2.46 -23.62
N GLU A 31 3.30 -2.59 -23.22
CA GLU A 31 2.25 -3.19 -24.05
C GLU A 31 1.98 -2.36 -25.32
N THR A 32 1.88 -1.05 -25.20
CA THR A 32 1.62 -0.12 -26.31
C THR A 32 2.75 -0.17 -27.35
N LEU A 33 4.00 -0.30 -26.89
CA LEU A 33 5.17 -0.44 -27.74
C LEU A 33 5.37 -1.87 -28.27
N GLY A 34 4.51 -2.81 -27.87
CA GLY A 34 4.55 -4.20 -28.32
C GLY A 34 5.69 -5.03 -27.72
N TRP A 35 6.24 -4.63 -26.57
CA TRP A 35 7.37 -5.32 -25.94
C TRP A 35 6.94 -6.55 -25.15
N VAL A 36 6.07 -6.38 -24.16
CA VAL A 36 5.59 -7.44 -23.27
C VAL A 36 4.15 -7.14 -22.89
N ARG A 37 3.34 -8.20 -22.74
CA ARG A 37 2.01 -8.13 -22.13
C ARG A 37 2.02 -9.04 -20.91
N ASP A 38 1.74 -8.45 -19.75
CA ASP A 38 1.67 -9.17 -18.48
C ASP A 38 0.41 -8.75 -17.73
N SER A 39 -0.66 -9.51 -17.95
CA SER A 39 -1.96 -9.26 -17.32
C SER A 39 -1.96 -9.55 -15.82
N GLU A 40 -1.07 -10.44 -15.36
CA GLU A 40 -0.93 -10.77 -13.94
C GLU A 40 -0.33 -9.59 -13.19
N LEU A 41 0.78 -9.03 -13.68
CA LEU A 41 1.40 -7.84 -13.07
C LEU A 41 0.50 -6.60 -13.11
N LEU A 42 -0.29 -6.42 -14.19
CA LEU A 42 -1.29 -5.36 -14.25
C LEU A 42 -2.35 -5.53 -13.16
N GLN A 43 -2.83 -6.77 -12.95
CA GLN A 43 -3.84 -7.05 -11.93
C GLN A 43 -3.29 -6.83 -10.51
N ILE A 44 -2.08 -7.32 -10.23
CA ILE A 44 -1.39 -7.18 -8.93
C ILE A 44 -1.18 -5.70 -8.60
N HIS A 45 -0.52 -4.94 -9.47
CA HIS A 45 -0.23 -3.54 -9.14
C HIS A 45 -1.49 -2.66 -9.13
N PHE A 46 -2.56 -3.07 -9.82
CA PHE A 46 -3.84 -2.39 -9.72
C PHE A 46 -4.53 -2.65 -8.37
N SER A 47 -4.53 -3.90 -7.90
CA SER A 47 -5.10 -4.22 -6.58
C SER A 47 -4.31 -3.58 -5.44
N GLU A 48 -2.98 -3.52 -5.56
CA GLU A 48 -2.10 -2.81 -4.61
C GLU A 48 -2.37 -1.29 -4.59
N ALA A 49 -2.39 -0.63 -5.76
CA ALA A 49 -2.71 0.80 -5.85
C ALA A 49 -4.12 1.12 -5.30
N TRP A 50 -5.06 0.18 -5.47
CA TRP A 50 -6.42 0.31 -4.96
C TRP A 50 -6.47 0.19 -3.43
N ASN A 51 -5.73 -0.77 -2.86
CA ASN A 51 -5.62 -0.98 -1.41
C ASN A 51 -5.11 0.29 -0.70
N GLU A 52 -3.96 0.79 -1.14
CA GLU A 52 -3.30 2.01 -0.66
C GLU A 52 -4.20 3.26 -0.74
N LEU A 53 -5.01 3.36 -1.80
CA LEU A 53 -6.00 4.42 -1.90
C LEU A 53 -7.05 4.35 -0.78
N GLN A 54 -7.45 3.15 -0.35
CA GLN A 54 -8.37 3.01 0.77
C GLN A 54 -7.72 3.37 2.10
N HIS A 55 -6.46 3.00 2.33
CA HIS A 55 -5.71 3.47 3.50
C HIS A 55 -5.68 5.00 3.55
N LEU A 56 -5.37 5.66 2.43
CA LEU A 56 -5.40 7.12 2.34
C LEU A 56 -6.78 7.71 2.65
N ARG A 57 -7.87 7.08 2.18
CA ARG A 57 -9.24 7.51 2.50
C ARG A 57 -9.55 7.36 3.98
N ILE A 58 -9.09 6.30 4.62
CA ILE A 58 -9.21 6.09 6.06
C ILE A 58 -8.47 7.19 6.83
N MET A 59 -7.22 7.49 6.46
CA MET A 59 -6.45 8.54 7.13
C MET A 59 -7.06 9.93 6.97
N LYS A 60 -7.68 10.22 5.82
CA LYS A 60 -8.47 11.45 5.64
C LYS A 60 -9.72 11.50 6.50
N ALA A 61 -10.42 10.38 6.68
CA ALA A 61 -11.57 10.31 7.57
C ALA A 61 -11.21 10.48 9.06
N LEU A 62 -9.92 10.34 9.39
CA LEU A 62 -9.33 10.60 10.71
C LEU A 62 -8.64 11.98 10.79
N ASP A 63 -9.01 12.92 9.90
CA ASP A 63 -8.46 14.28 9.83
C ASP A 63 -6.95 14.37 9.55
N GLY A 64 -6.33 13.29 9.03
CA GLY A 64 -4.90 13.26 8.72
C GLY A 64 -4.48 14.29 7.66
N ASP A 65 -5.41 14.77 6.83
CA ASP A 65 -5.14 15.80 5.84
C ASP A 65 -5.55 17.21 6.28
N ALA A 66 -5.86 17.46 7.56
CA ALA A 66 -6.40 18.75 8.00
C ALA A 66 -5.47 19.94 7.72
N ARG A 67 -4.15 19.79 7.90
CA ARG A 67 -3.18 20.88 7.76
C ARG A 67 -2.67 21.01 6.33
N PHE A 68 -2.74 22.23 5.78
CA PHE A 68 -2.22 22.53 4.45
C PHE A 68 -0.73 22.18 4.28
N ALA A 69 0.10 22.48 5.28
CA ALA A 69 1.53 22.20 5.23
C ALA A 69 1.81 20.69 5.06
N ASP A 70 1.03 19.85 5.73
CA ASP A 70 1.19 18.39 5.65
C ASP A 70 0.80 17.88 4.27
N ARG A 71 -0.35 18.35 3.76
CA ARG A 71 -0.79 18.06 2.38
C ARG A 71 0.25 18.49 1.35
N PHE A 72 0.76 19.71 1.48
CA PHE A 72 1.73 20.27 0.55
C PHE A 72 2.98 19.40 0.46
N VAL A 73 3.59 19.05 1.60
CA VAL A 73 4.81 18.22 1.61
C VAL A 73 4.54 16.82 1.09
N ALA A 74 3.47 16.16 1.55
CA ALA A 74 3.12 14.81 1.12
C ALA A 74 2.88 14.74 -0.40
N GLN A 75 2.15 15.70 -0.96
CA GLN A 75 1.83 15.74 -2.39
C GLN A 75 3.06 15.98 -3.27
N HIS A 76 3.97 16.86 -2.85
CA HIS A 76 5.20 17.11 -3.62
C HIS A 76 6.20 15.97 -3.50
N ALA A 77 6.29 15.33 -2.33
CA ALA A 77 7.07 14.10 -2.15
C ALA A 77 6.52 12.97 -3.04
N ALA A 78 5.20 12.77 -3.04
CA ALA A 78 4.52 11.81 -3.91
C ALA A 78 4.76 12.10 -5.40
N PHE A 79 4.69 13.37 -5.82
CA PHE A 79 4.98 13.75 -7.21
C PHE A 79 6.42 13.45 -7.62
N ALA A 80 7.39 13.76 -6.76
CA ALA A 80 8.79 13.44 -7.04
C ALA A 80 9.01 11.92 -7.07
N TYR A 81 8.44 11.20 -6.11
CA TYR A 81 8.56 9.75 -6.00
C TYR A 81 7.93 9.01 -7.19
N PHE A 82 6.84 9.54 -7.75
CA PHE A 82 6.22 9.03 -8.98
C PHE A 82 7.22 8.91 -10.12
N TRP A 83 7.95 9.99 -10.41
CA TRP A 83 8.92 9.97 -11.50
C TRP A 83 10.11 9.06 -11.20
N VAL A 84 10.53 8.97 -9.94
CA VAL A 84 11.57 8.00 -9.52
C VAL A 84 11.09 6.57 -9.77
N ALA A 85 9.87 6.21 -9.34
CA ALA A 85 9.31 4.89 -9.52
C ALA A 85 9.14 4.52 -11.00
N VAL A 86 8.62 5.43 -11.82
CA VAL A 86 8.46 5.23 -13.27
C VAL A 86 9.82 4.96 -13.95
N VAL A 87 10.82 5.81 -13.70
CA VAL A 87 12.14 5.67 -14.32
C VAL A 87 12.82 4.39 -13.83
N LEU A 88 12.78 4.13 -12.52
CA LEU A 88 13.45 2.97 -11.93
C LEU A 88 12.81 1.67 -12.43
N TYR A 89 11.48 1.59 -12.48
CA TYR A 89 10.79 0.40 -12.95
C TYR A 89 10.93 0.17 -14.46
N LEU A 90 11.00 1.24 -15.25
CA LEU A 90 11.28 1.14 -16.69
C LEU A 90 12.68 0.56 -16.95
N VAL A 91 13.69 0.98 -16.16
CA VAL A 91 15.09 0.56 -16.33
C VAL A 91 15.38 -0.80 -15.67
N ASN A 92 14.97 -1.00 -14.42
CA ASN A 92 15.21 -2.22 -13.65
C ASN A 92 14.06 -2.48 -12.64
N PRO A 93 13.06 -3.30 -13.01
CA PRO A 93 11.95 -3.68 -12.14
C PRO A 93 12.38 -4.21 -10.77
N SER A 94 13.43 -5.04 -10.69
CA SER A 94 13.90 -5.61 -9.42
C SER A 94 14.37 -4.52 -8.45
N PHE A 95 15.01 -3.46 -8.93
CA PHE A 95 15.43 -2.35 -8.06
C PHE A 95 14.24 -1.52 -7.59
N ALA A 96 13.24 -1.31 -8.45
CA ALA A 96 12.00 -0.64 -8.07
C ALA A 96 11.25 -1.44 -6.99
N TYR A 97 11.12 -2.76 -7.16
CA TYR A 97 10.51 -3.63 -6.15
C TYR A 97 11.31 -3.66 -4.84
N ASN A 98 12.65 -3.73 -4.87
CA ASN A 98 13.46 -3.66 -3.65
C ASN A 98 13.25 -2.35 -2.89
N LEU A 99 13.23 -1.22 -3.61
CA LEU A 99 12.96 0.09 -3.00
C LEU A 99 11.56 0.11 -2.38
N ASN A 100 10.55 -0.39 -3.11
CA ASN A 100 9.19 -0.40 -2.62
C ASN A 100 9.02 -1.31 -1.40
N GLN A 101 9.59 -2.52 -1.43
CA GLN A 101 9.61 -3.44 -0.29
C GLN A 101 10.11 -2.76 0.99
N HIS A 102 11.18 -1.95 0.90
CA HIS A 102 11.69 -1.21 2.06
C HIS A 102 10.73 -0.11 2.54
N VAL A 103 9.97 0.51 1.64
CA VAL A 103 8.89 1.46 2.01
C VAL A 103 7.82 0.70 2.79
N GLU A 104 7.35 -0.45 2.29
CA GLU A 104 6.29 -1.23 2.95
C GLU A 104 6.74 -1.83 4.29
N GLU A 105 7.98 -2.33 4.38
CA GLU A 105 8.55 -2.78 5.66
C GLU A 105 8.69 -1.64 6.67
N HIS A 106 8.87 -0.40 6.21
CA HIS A 106 8.86 0.78 7.07
C HIS A 106 7.44 1.19 7.48
N ALA A 107 6.48 1.09 6.56
CA ALA A 107 5.06 1.31 6.82
C ALA A 107 4.55 0.32 7.87
N PHE A 108 4.75 -0.97 7.66
CA PHE A 108 4.43 -2.05 8.59
C PHE A 108 4.91 -1.74 10.01
N ARG A 109 6.21 -1.43 10.18
CA ARG A 109 6.78 -1.12 11.49
C ARG A 109 6.17 0.13 12.11
N THR A 110 5.93 1.16 11.30
CA THR A 110 5.31 2.41 11.79
C THR A 110 3.90 2.16 12.31
N TYR A 111 3.13 1.31 11.63
CA TYR A 111 1.82 0.88 12.08
C TYR A 111 1.89 0.02 13.34
N ASP A 112 2.79 -0.97 13.36
CA ASP A 112 2.95 -1.90 14.50
C ASP A 112 3.34 -1.15 15.79
N ASP A 113 4.30 -0.23 15.70
CA ASP A 113 4.72 0.63 16.81
C ASP A 113 3.54 1.45 17.34
N PHE A 114 2.78 2.10 16.45
CA PHE A 114 1.63 2.93 16.84
C PHE A 114 0.51 2.12 17.48
N ILE A 115 0.22 0.92 16.95
CA ILE A 115 -0.76 -0.01 17.53
C ILE A 115 -0.34 -0.41 18.95
N GLY A 116 0.95 -0.71 19.15
CA GLY A 116 1.49 -1.07 20.46
C GLY A 116 1.45 0.08 21.47
N GLU A 117 1.75 1.30 21.03
CA GLU A 117 1.75 2.50 21.88
C GLU A 117 0.33 2.95 22.27
N GLU A 118 -0.62 2.92 21.33
CA GLU A 118 -1.95 3.51 21.48
C GLU A 118 -3.09 2.48 21.63
N GLU A 119 -2.76 1.20 21.87
CA GLU A 119 -3.72 0.08 21.89
C GLU A 119 -5.00 0.40 22.67
N LYS A 120 -4.86 0.85 23.92
CA LYS A 120 -6.00 1.12 24.82
C LYS A 120 -6.91 2.21 24.26
N TRP A 121 -6.33 3.26 23.69
CA TRP A 121 -7.09 4.36 23.13
C TRP A 121 -7.80 3.93 21.84
N LEU A 122 -7.08 3.24 20.95
CA LEU A 122 -7.58 2.73 19.67
C LEU A 122 -8.78 1.79 19.85
N ARG A 123 -8.74 0.90 20.86
CA ARG A 123 -9.86 0.00 21.18
C ARG A 123 -11.13 0.73 21.62
N GLY A 124 -10.99 1.95 22.14
CA GLY A 124 -12.11 2.80 22.55
C GLY A 124 -12.68 3.67 21.42
N GLN A 125 -12.02 3.76 20.27
CA GLN A 125 -12.45 4.60 19.16
C GLN A 125 -13.37 3.87 18.19
N PRO A 126 -14.34 4.59 17.58
CA PRO A 126 -15.24 4.00 16.60
C PRO A 126 -14.50 3.65 15.31
N VAL A 127 -15.04 2.67 14.57
CA VAL A 127 -14.57 2.32 13.22
C VAL A 127 -15.08 3.37 12.23
N PRO A 128 -14.21 4.00 11.42
CA PRO A 128 -14.63 4.91 10.35
C PRO A 128 -15.47 4.18 9.30
N ALA A 129 -16.51 4.83 8.78
CA ALA A 129 -17.41 4.23 7.79
C ALA A 129 -16.65 3.73 6.54
N VAL A 130 -15.69 4.52 6.05
CA VAL A 130 -14.84 4.18 4.91
C VAL A 130 -14.00 2.92 5.12
N ALA A 131 -13.66 2.57 6.37
CA ALA A 131 -12.93 1.33 6.66
C ALA A 131 -13.85 0.11 6.57
N ARG A 132 -15.11 0.22 7.04
CA ARG A 132 -16.11 -0.85 6.87
C ARG A 132 -16.46 -1.05 5.40
N GLU A 133 -16.66 0.04 4.67
CA GLU A 133 -16.91 0.00 3.22
C GLU A 133 -15.80 -0.70 2.45
N TYR A 134 -14.58 -0.71 2.97
CA TYR A 134 -13.47 -1.40 2.33
C TYR A 134 -13.31 -2.86 2.79
N TYR A 135 -13.17 -3.08 4.09
CA TYR A 135 -12.83 -4.40 4.63
C TYR A 135 -14.02 -5.34 4.82
N GLU A 136 -15.24 -4.79 4.94
CA GLU A 136 -16.47 -5.54 5.23
C GLU A 136 -17.51 -5.44 4.09
N ALA A 137 -17.09 -4.99 2.90
CA ALA A 137 -17.95 -4.91 1.72
C ALA A 137 -18.50 -6.27 1.31
N GLU A 138 -19.61 -6.28 0.56
CA GLU A 138 -20.13 -7.50 -0.07
C GLU A 138 -19.22 -7.98 -1.20
N ASP A 139 -18.67 -7.04 -1.97
CA ASP A 139 -17.71 -7.32 -3.04
C ASP A 139 -16.29 -6.95 -2.59
N LEU A 140 -15.50 -7.98 -2.30
CA LEU A 140 -14.09 -7.88 -1.89
C LEU A 140 -13.14 -8.29 -3.02
N TYR A 141 -13.59 -8.28 -4.28
CA TYR A 141 -12.79 -8.77 -5.41
C TYR A 141 -11.37 -8.18 -5.45
N LEU A 142 -11.23 -6.85 -5.39
CA LEU A 142 -9.90 -6.21 -5.43
C LEU A 142 -9.08 -6.46 -4.16
N PHE A 143 -9.73 -6.60 -3.00
CA PHE A 143 -9.05 -6.98 -1.76
C PHE A 143 -8.56 -8.44 -1.80
N ASP A 144 -9.26 -9.31 -2.51
CA ASP A 144 -8.83 -10.69 -2.76
C ASP A 144 -7.66 -10.76 -3.74
N GLN A 145 -7.72 -9.99 -4.83
CA GLN A 145 -6.62 -9.93 -5.81
C GLN A 145 -5.35 -9.30 -5.24
N PHE A 146 -5.48 -8.47 -4.19
CA PHE A 146 -4.36 -7.89 -3.49
C PHE A 146 -3.58 -8.93 -2.65
N GLN A 147 -4.25 -9.97 -2.14
CA GLN A 147 -3.65 -10.95 -1.24
C GLN A 147 -2.93 -12.06 -2.00
N THR A 148 -1.80 -11.73 -2.60
CA THR A 148 -1.06 -12.59 -3.54
C THR A 148 -0.30 -13.74 -2.84
N ILE A 149 0.29 -13.48 -1.68
CA ILE A 149 1.12 -14.44 -0.91
C ILE A 149 0.32 -15.06 0.23
N GLN A 150 -0.67 -14.32 0.73
CA GLN A 150 -1.51 -14.69 1.87
C GLN A 150 -0.65 -15.02 3.09
N VAL A 151 0.17 -14.06 3.52
CA VAL A 151 1.22 -14.23 4.54
C VAL A 151 0.68 -14.84 5.85
N GLN A 152 -0.60 -14.61 6.13
CA GLN A 152 -1.27 -15.06 7.35
C GLN A 152 -2.06 -16.38 7.22
N GLY A 153 -2.06 -17.03 6.05
CA GLY A 153 -2.67 -18.34 5.86
C GLY A 153 -3.30 -18.55 4.49
N PRO A 154 -3.74 -19.78 4.18
CA PRO A 154 -4.09 -20.21 2.81
C PRO A 154 -5.45 -19.71 2.29
N LYS A 155 -6.09 -18.78 3.00
CA LYS A 155 -7.38 -18.21 2.61
C LYS A 155 -7.27 -16.70 2.64
N PRO A 156 -7.91 -16.01 1.68
CA PRO A 156 -8.03 -14.56 1.74
C PRO A 156 -8.56 -14.11 3.12
N ARG A 157 -7.85 -13.18 3.73
CA ARG A 157 -8.18 -12.58 5.02
C ARG A 157 -9.51 -11.83 4.90
N ARG A 158 -10.25 -11.81 6.00
CA ARG A 158 -11.53 -11.11 6.15
C ARG A 158 -11.55 -10.39 7.48
N PRO A 159 -10.94 -9.19 7.56
CA PRO A 159 -10.93 -8.42 8.80
C PRO A 159 -12.36 -8.15 9.28
N ARG A 160 -12.58 -8.22 10.60
CA ARG A 160 -13.83 -7.79 11.24
C ARG A 160 -13.54 -6.66 12.20
N LEU A 161 -14.18 -5.53 11.98
CA LEU A 161 -13.83 -4.27 12.60
C LEU A 161 -14.78 -3.98 13.77
N ASN A 162 -14.28 -4.09 14.99
CA ASN A 162 -15.03 -3.72 16.21
C ASN A 162 -14.63 -2.33 16.70
N SER A 163 -13.37 -1.94 16.49
CA SER A 163 -12.78 -0.68 16.94
C SER A 163 -11.75 -0.16 15.95
N LEU A 164 -11.28 1.08 16.15
CA LEU A 164 -10.20 1.65 15.34
C LEU A 164 -8.91 0.80 15.42
N TYR A 165 -8.68 0.12 16.55
CA TYR A 165 -7.58 -0.84 16.69
C TYR A 165 -7.59 -1.89 15.57
N ASP A 166 -8.75 -2.47 15.28
CA ASP A 166 -8.87 -3.53 14.27
C ASP A 166 -8.61 -2.99 12.85
N VAL A 167 -8.92 -1.70 12.62
CA VAL A 167 -8.62 -1.01 11.35
C VAL A 167 -7.11 -0.87 11.18
N PHE A 168 -6.40 -0.37 12.19
CA PHE A 168 -4.95 -0.22 12.11
C PHE A 168 -4.23 -1.56 12.00
N VAL A 169 -4.72 -2.61 12.67
CA VAL A 169 -4.22 -3.97 12.49
C VAL A 169 -4.44 -4.46 11.05
N ALA A 170 -5.63 -4.23 10.48
CA ALA A 170 -5.91 -4.63 9.10
C ALA A 170 -4.97 -3.93 8.10
N ILE A 171 -4.74 -2.62 8.26
CA ILE A 171 -3.81 -1.84 7.44
C ILE A 171 -2.38 -2.36 7.60
N ARG A 172 -1.87 -2.50 8.83
CA ARG A 172 -0.54 -3.06 9.10
C ARG A 172 -0.34 -4.39 8.38
N ASP A 173 -1.35 -5.24 8.45
CA ASP A 173 -1.32 -6.57 7.85
C ASP A 173 -1.37 -6.53 6.31
N ASP A 174 -2.00 -5.51 5.73
CA ASP A 174 -1.94 -5.20 4.30
C ASP A 174 -0.51 -4.77 3.92
N GLU A 175 0.15 -3.90 4.70
CA GLU A 175 1.56 -3.49 4.43
C GLU A 175 2.53 -4.68 4.40
N LEU A 176 2.29 -5.69 5.25
CA LEU A 176 3.07 -6.93 5.25
C LEU A 176 2.85 -7.74 3.95
N GLU A 177 1.61 -7.77 3.45
CA GLU A 177 1.25 -8.45 2.21
C GLU A 177 1.88 -7.75 0.99
N HIS A 178 1.87 -6.41 0.97
CA HIS A 178 2.60 -5.61 -0.02
C HIS A 178 4.10 -5.95 -0.04
N ALA A 179 4.75 -5.92 1.14
CA ALA A 179 6.17 -6.24 1.26
C ALA A 179 6.49 -7.67 0.77
N ALA A 180 5.65 -8.64 1.11
CA ALA A 180 5.80 -10.01 0.68
C ALA A 180 5.62 -10.17 -0.84
N THR A 181 4.63 -9.48 -1.41
CA THR A 181 4.39 -9.45 -2.86
C THR A 181 5.61 -8.90 -3.60
N MET A 182 6.18 -7.77 -3.14
CA MET A 182 7.40 -7.21 -3.75
C MET A 182 8.57 -8.19 -3.73
N ARG A 183 8.76 -8.90 -2.60
CA ARG A 183 9.81 -9.90 -2.46
C ARG A 183 9.65 -11.06 -3.45
N ASP A 184 8.43 -11.61 -3.55
CA ASP A 184 8.14 -12.69 -4.49
C ASP A 184 8.38 -12.25 -5.95
N LEU A 185 8.02 -11.02 -6.31
CA LEU A 185 8.28 -10.48 -7.66
C LEU A 185 9.78 -10.28 -7.95
N ILE A 186 10.59 -9.97 -6.93
CA ILE A 186 12.06 -9.92 -7.07
C ILE A 186 12.60 -11.32 -7.34
N ASP A 187 12.21 -12.30 -6.52
CA ASP A 187 12.69 -13.68 -6.63
C ASP A 187 12.33 -14.29 -8.00
N ARG A 188 11.08 -14.09 -8.47
CA ARG A 188 10.64 -14.49 -9.82
C ARG A 188 11.45 -13.81 -10.92
N GLY A 189 11.79 -12.54 -10.75
CA GLY A 189 12.55 -11.76 -11.72
C GLY A 189 14.01 -12.20 -11.82
N ASP A 190 14.61 -12.63 -10.71
CA ASP A 190 15.98 -13.12 -10.64
C ASP A 190 16.09 -14.55 -11.20
N ASP A 191 15.11 -15.42 -10.93
CA ASP A 191 15.03 -16.76 -11.52
C ASP A 191 14.95 -16.73 -13.06
N GLN A 192 14.26 -15.74 -13.63
CA GLN A 192 14.19 -15.55 -15.09
C GLN A 192 15.47 -14.98 -15.71
N ARG A 193 16.37 -14.40 -14.91
CA ARG A 193 17.63 -13.81 -15.39
C ARG A 193 18.79 -14.80 -15.47
N GLY A 194 18.71 -15.93 -14.76
CA GLY A 194 19.73 -17.00 -14.76
C GLY A 194 21.12 -16.54 -14.28
N PRO A 195 22.04 -17.47 -13.96
CA PRO A 195 23.42 -17.14 -13.58
C PRO A 195 24.25 -16.57 -14.73
#